data_AF-A0A353GGW0-F1
#
_entry.id   AF-A0A353GGW0-F1
#
_cell.length_a   1.000
_cell.length_b   1.000
_cell.length_c   1.000
_cell.angle_alpha   90.00
_cell.angle_beta   90.00
_cell.angle_gamma   90.00
#
_symmetry.space_group_name_H-M   'P 1'
#
loop_
_entity.id
_entity.type
_entity.pdbx_description
1 polymer ?
#
loop_
_entity_poly.entity_id
_entity_poly.type
_entity_poly.pdbx_seq_one_letter_code
_entity_poly.pdbx_strand_id
1 'polypeptide(L)'
;MSGVKVIFDKCVGCKACEKACPAAAISMVDKKAVIDYDKCIICGACVDACKFAAIEKVESVVVHADDFSSYKGVWVFAEQREGELSTVAFELLSKARELATDLDTYVGAVLLGENVGAMAQEL
;
A
#
# COMPACT_ATOMS: atom_id res chain seq x y z
N MET A 1 2.72 -1.85 5.92
CA MET A 1 4.03 -2.44 6.27
C MET A 1 3.91 -2.96 7.70
N SER A 2 4.06 -4.26 7.91
CA SER A 2 3.98 -4.89 9.23
C SER A 2 5.12 -4.39 10.13
N GLY A 3 4.85 -4.18 11.41
CA GLY A 3 5.82 -3.65 12.37
C GLY A 3 5.61 -4.20 13.78
N VAL A 4 6.42 -3.73 14.70
CA VAL A 4 6.32 -4.01 16.14
C VAL A 4 6.27 -2.68 16.89
N LYS A 5 5.41 -2.56 17.88
CA LYS A 5 5.22 -1.33 18.66
C LYS A 5 5.31 -1.62 20.15
N VAL A 6 5.91 -0.69 20.89
CA VAL A 6 6.00 -0.75 22.35
C VAL A 6 4.87 0.06 22.98
N ILE A 7 4.12 -0.56 23.88
CA ILE A 7 3.14 0.10 24.74
C ILE A 7 3.87 0.54 26.01
N PHE A 8 4.22 1.83 26.07
CA PHE A 8 5.02 2.37 27.17
C PHE A 8 4.38 2.14 28.54
N ASP A 9 3.05 2.20 28.67
CA ASP A 9 2.36 2.02 29.95
C ASP A 9 2.52 0.61 30.53
N LYS A 10 2.60 -0.41 29.67
CA LYS A 10 2.77 -1.82 30.08
C LYS A 10 4.24 -2.22 30.22
N CYS A 11 5.15 -1.44 29.65
CA CYS A 11 6.58 -1.76 29.66
C CYS A 11 7.18 -1.49 31.05
N VAL A 12 7.60 -2.54 31.74
CA VAL A 12 8.24 -2.45 33.07
C VAL A 12 9.78 -2.39 33.00
N GLY A 13 10.35 -2.43 31.79
CA GLY A 13 11.79 -2.34 31.58
C GLY A 13 12.62 -3.57 32.01
N CYS A 14 12.04 -4.76 31.99
CA CYS A 14 12.70 -6.01 32.40
C CYS A 14 13.81 -6.52 31.46
N LYS A 15 14.04 -5.86 30.32
CA LYS A 15 15.07 -6.19 29.31
C LYS A 15 14.94 -7.56 28.65
N ALA A 16 13.82 -8.26 28.81
CA ALA A 16 13.60 -9.56 28.19
C ALA A 16 13.60 -9.48 26.64
N CYS A 17 12.97 -8.44 26.09
CA CYS A 17 12.88 -8.20 24.64
C CYS A 17 14.24 -7.83 24.02
N GLU A 18 15.09 -7.09 24.75
CA GLU A 18 16.45 -6.74 24.32
C GLU A 18 17.30 -7.99 24.08
N LYS A 19 17.27 -8.95 25.00
CA LYS A 19 17.98 -10.23 24.87
C LYS A 19 17.40 -11.16 23.80
N ALA A 20 16.09 -11.07 23.58
CA ALA A 20 15.40 -11.92 22.61
C ALA A 20 15.55 -11.41 21.17
N CYS A 21 16.03 -10.18 20.96
CA CYS A 21 16.13 -9.59 19.62
C CYS A 21 17.38 -10.09 18.88
N PRO A 22 17.26 -10.91 17.82
CA PRO A 22 18.42 -11.42 17.08
C PRO A 22 19.15 -10.32 16.28
N ALA A 23 18.46 -9.23 15.96
CA ALA A 23 19.01 -8.10 15.22
C ALA A 23 19.61 -7.01 16.13
N ALA A 24 19.61 -7.22 17.45
CA ALA A 24 20.02 -6.21 18.44
C ALA A 24 19.37 -4.82 18.21
N ALA A 25 18.12 -4.81 17.75
CA ALA A 25 17.38 -3.62 17.36
C ALA A 25 16.63 -2.94 18.53
N ILE A 26 16.77 -3.44 19.76
CA ILE A 26 16.04 -2.93 20.92
C ILE A 26 17.04 -2.39 21.94
N SER A 27 16.80 -1.16 22.41
CA SER A 27 17.58 -0.51 23.46
C SER A 27 16.66 -0.06 24.61
N MET A 28 17.26 0.21 25.77
CA MET A 28 16.54 0.65 26.96
C MET A 28 16.81 2.13 27.24
N VAL A 29 15.80 2.99 27.06
CA VAL A 29 15.84 4.42 27.36
C VAL A 29 14.78 4.71 28.42
N ASP A 30 15.13 5.38 29.50
CA ASP A 30 14.21 5.74 30.59
C ASP A 30 13.40 4.56 31.16
N LYS A 31 14.05 3.39 31.28
CA LYS A 31 13.43 2.11 31.70
C LYS A 31 12.32 1.62 30.76
N LYS A 32 12.27 2.11 29.53
CA LYS A 32 11.36 1.66 28.48
C LYS A 32 12.15 1.09 27.30
N ALA A 33 11.56 0.11 26.63
CA ALA A 33 12.12 -0.46 25.42
C ALA A 33 11.89 0.51 24.25
N VAL A 34 12.94 0.80 23.49
CA VAL A 34 12.92 1.61 22.27
C VAL A 34 13.43 0.74 21.12
N ILE A 35 12.69 0.70 20.02
CA ILE A 35 13.00 -0.13 18.85
C ILE A 35 13.63 0.76 17.78
N ASP A 36 14.81 0.37 17.32
CA ASP A 36 15.48 0.90 16.14
C ASP A 36 14.89 0.22 14.89
N TYR A 37 14.03 0.95 14.17
CA TYR A 37 13.31 0.41 13.01
C TYR A 37 14.22 0.17 11.80
N ASP A 38 15.38 0.81 11.73
CA ASP A 38 16.35 0.59 10.65
C ASP A 38 17.04 -0.77 10.78
N LYS A 39 17.16 -1.29 12.01
CA LYS A 39 17.71 -2.62 12.30
C LYS A 39 16.65 -3.71 12.46
N CYS A 40 15.39 -3.34 12.64
CA CYS A 40 14.34 -4.28 13.00
C CYS A 40 13.94 -5.17 11.81
N ILE A 41 14.17 -6.47 11.92
CA ILE A 41 13.78 -7.46 10.89
C ILE A 41 12.36 -8.02 11.07
N ILE A 42 11.58 -7.47 12.01
CA ILE A 42 10.16 -7.81 12.25
C ILE A 42 9.95 -9.33 12.49
N CYS A 43 10.92 -10.00 13.13
CA CYS A 43 10.86 -11.44 13.39
C CYS A 43 9.85 -11.86 14.48
N GLY A 44 9.33 -10.92 15.28
CA GLY A 44 8.35 -11.20 16.34
C GLY A 44 8.91 -11.73 17.67
N ALA A 45 10.19 -12.10 17.74
CA ALA A 45 10.79 -12.67 18.96
C ALA A 45 10.64 -11.80 20.23
N CYS A 46 10.62 -10.47 20.07
CA CYS A 46 10.41 -9.54 21.17
C CYS A 46 8.96 -9.54 21.70
N VAL A 47 7.98 -9.86 20.86
CA VAL A 47 6.57 -10.00 21.23
C VAL A 47 6.41 -11.23 22.12
N ASP A 48 6.93 -12.38 21.68
CA ASP A 48 6.86 -13.64 22.42
C ASP A 48 7.60 -13.58 23.77
N ALA A 49 8.73 -12.86 23.82
CA ALA A 49 9.50 -12.67 25.05
C ALA A 49 8.81 -11.76 26.07
N CYS A 50 7.82 -10.95 25.65
CA CYS A 50 7.23 -9.93 26.50
C CYS A 50 6.08 -10.49 27.36
N LYS A 51 6.39 -10.92 28.59
CA LYS A 51 5.39 -11.40 29.57
C LYS A 51 4.35 -10.36 30.01
N PHE A 52 4.58 -9.08 29.72
CA PHE A 52 3.71 -7.96 30.12
C PHE A 52 2.80 -7.49 28.98
N ALA A 53 2.84 -8.17 27.82
CA ALA A 53 2.15 -7.73 26.60
C ALA A 53 2.41 -6.25 26.28
N ALA A 54 3.65 -5.80 26.52
CA ALA A 54 4.10 -4.44 26.29
C ALA A 54 4.68 -4.23 24.88
N ILE A 55 4.82 -5.29 24.10
CA ILE A 55 5.21 -5.23 22.69
C ILE A 55 4.14 -5.94 21.89
N GLU A 56 3.55 -5.26 20.93
CA GLU A 56 2.52 -5.80 20.04
C GLU A 56 3.07 -5.86 18.62
N LYS A 57 2.71 -6.92 17.89
CA LYS A 57 2.88 -6.95 16.44
C LYS A 57 1.80 -6.04 15.86
N VAL A 58 2.24 -4.91 15.32
CA VAL A 58 1.37 -4.07 14.50
C VAL A 58 1.37 -4.73 13.14
N GLU A 59 0.44 -5.64 12.94
CA GLU A 59 -0.04 -5.83 11.59
C GLU A 59 -0.66 -4.47 11.25
N SER A 60 -0.05 -3.75 10.31
CA SER A 60 -0.83 -2.77 9.59
C SER A 60 -1.88 -3.59 8.87
N VAL A 61 -2.95 -3.94 9.57
CA VAL A 61 -4.24 -4.01 8.93
C VAL A 61 -4.44 -2.57 8.50
N VAL A 62 -3.98 -2.27 7.29
CA VAL A 62 -4.84 -1.51 6.41
C VAL A 62 -6.08 -2.39 6.23
N VAL A 63 -6.93 -2.44 7.26
CA VAL A 63 -8.36 -2.34 7.02
C VAL A 63 -8.60 -0.85 6.84
N HIS A 64 -8.17 -0.33 5.70
CA HIS A 64 -9.28 0.00 4.85
C HIS A 64 -9.83 -1.36 4.42
N ALA A 65 -10.99 -1.75 4.96
CA ALA A 65 -11.95 -2.29 4.03
C ALA A 65 -12.16 -1.11 3.09
N ASP A 66 -11.29 -0.98 2.09
CA ASP A 66 -11.38 0.11 1.14
C ASP A 66 -12.76 -0.10 0.57
N ASP A 67 -13.62 0.85 0.86
CA ASP A 67 -14.95 0.89 0.30
C ASP A 67 -14.78 1.23 -1.18
N PHE A 68 -14.40 0.19 -1.92
CA PHE A 68 -14.22 0.22 -3.36
C PHE A 68 -15.56 0.38 -4.09
N SER A 69 -16.70 0.45 -3.37
CA SER A 69 -17.99 0.80 -3.97
C SER A 69 -17.96 2.20 -4.62
N SER A 70 -17.05 3.05 -4.16
CA SER A 70 -16.80 4.37 -4.73
C SER A 70 -15.99 4.33 -6.04
N TYR A 71 -15.29 3.23 -6.32
CA TYR A 71 -14.48 3.11 -7.54
C TYR A 71 -15.39 2.83 -8.71
N LYS A 72 -15.36 3.75 -9.66
CA LYS A 72 -16.19 3.73 -10.87
C LYS A 72 -15.30 4.12 -12.05
N GLY A 73 -15.69 3.67 -13.23
CA GLY A 73 -15.03 4.03 -14.49
C GLY A 73 -14.93 2.83 -15.43
N VAL A 74 -15.21 3.06 -16.71
CA VAL A 74 -14.83 2.13 -17.78
C VAL A 74 -13.52 2.62 -18.36
N TRP A 75 -12.47 1.82 -18.27
CA TRP A 75 -11.13 2.21 -18.71
C TRP A 75 -10.76 1.49 -20.00
N VAL A 76 -10.37 2.26 -21.01
CA VAL A 76 -9.90 1.74 -22.30
C VAL A 76 -8.42 2.01 -22.42
N PHE A 77 -7.65 0.97 -22.73
CA PHE A 77 -6.27 1.14 -23.15
C PHE A 77 -6.24 1.60 -24.61
N ALA A 78 -5.76 2.82 -24.83
CA ALA A 78 -5.56 3.38 -26.16
C ALA A 78 -4.19 2.93 -26.68
N GLU A 79 -4.17 1.85 -27.45
CA GLU A 79 -2.95 1.34 -28.08
C GLU A 79 -2.42 2.36 -29.10
N GLN A 80 -1.12 2.65 -29.00
CA GLN A 80 -0.37 3.35 -30.04
C GLN A 80 0.77 2.47 -30.55
N ARG A 81 1.07 2.59 -31.84
CA ARG A 81 2.25 1.97 -32.47
C ARG A 81 2.99 3.06 -33.23
N GLU A 82 4.28 3.18 -32.97
CA GLU A 82 5.17 4.14 -33.65
C GLU A 82 4.67 5.60 -33.60
N GLY A 83 3.95 5.98 -32.54
CA GLY A 83 3.41 7.33 -32.39
C GLY A 83 2.08 7.57 -33.09
N GLU A 84 1.37 6.51 -33.49
CA GLU A 84 0.04 6.59 -34.08
C GLU A 84 -0.97 5.76 -33.28
N LEU A 85 -2.15 6.32 -33.02
CA LEU A 85 -3.25 5.61 -32.36
C LEU A 85 -3.85 4.55 -33.27
N SER A 86 -4.04 3.35 -32.72
CA SER A 86 -4.79 2.29 -33.41
C SER A 86 -6.25 2.68 -33.55
N THR A 87 -6.85 2.46 -34.72
CA THR A 87 -8.28 2.72 -34.95
C THR A 87 -9.18 1.95 -33.97
N VAL A 88 -8.71 0.79 -33.52
CA VAL A 88 -9.37 -0.04 -32.52
C VAL A 88 -9.56 0.72 -31.19
N ALA A 89 -8.67 1.64 -30.84
CA ALA A 89 -8.82 2.46 -29.63
C ALA A 89 -10.10 3.31 -29.68
N PHE A 90 -10.44 3.89 -30.83
CA PHE A 90 -11.66 4.69 -31.00
C PHE A 90 -12.93 3.84 -31.00
N GLU A 91 -12.88 2.65 -31.60
CA GLU A 91 -14.00 1.69 -31.57
C GLU A 91 -14.29 1.24 -30.13
N LEU A 92 -13.24 0.92 -29.38
CA LEU A 92 -13.35 0.52 -27.97
C LEU A 92 -13.83 1.67 -27.09
N LEU A 93 -13.37 2.90 -27.31
CA LEU A 93 -13.87 4.08 -26.60
C LEU A 93 -15.36 4.32 -26.86
N SER A 94 -15.80 4.10 -28.10
CA SER A 94 -17.21 4.21 -28.46
C SER A 94 -18.07 3.18 -27.71
N LYS A 95 -17.63 1.92 -27.67
CA LYS A 95 -18.33 0.86 -26.91
C LYS A 95 -18.22 1.02 -25.40
N ALA A 96 -17.10 1.53 -24.90
CA ALA A 96 -16.95 1.86 -23.50
C ALA A 96 -17.94 2.95 -23.06
N ARG A 97 -18.27 3.91 -23.94
CA ARG A 97 -19.25 4.95 -23.64
C ARG A 97 -20.68 4.42 -23.54
N GLU A 98 -21.06 3.49 -24.42
CA GLU A 98 -22.33 2.75 -24.29
C GLU A 98 -22.39 2.04 -22.93
N LEU A 99 -21.36 1.25 -22.61
CA LEU A 99 -21.27 0.52 -21.34
C LEU A 99 -21.27 1.46 -20.12
N ALA A 100 -20.56 2.59 -20.19
CA ALA A 100 -20.48 3.55 -19.09
C ALA A 100 -21.82 4.26 -18.86
N THR A 101 -22.63 4.44 -19.90
CA THR A 101 -24.00 4.97 -19.78
C THR A 101 -24.89 3.97 -19.03
N ASP A 102 -24.81 2.68 -19.37
CA ASP A 102 -25.59 1.63 -18.70
C ASP A 102 -25.19 1.46 -17.23
N LEU A 103 -23.92 1.70 -16.90
CA LEU A 103 -23.37 1.59 -15.55
C LEU A 103 -23.39 2.90 -14.74
N ASP A 104 -23.93 3.99 -15.29
CA ASP A 104 -23.92 5.34 -14.69
C ASP A 104 -22.52 5.75 -14.18
N THR A 105 -21.56 5.74 -15.10
CA THR A 105 -20.14 6.02 -14.82
C THR A 105 -19.47 6.75 -15.98
N TYR A 106 -18.21 7.18 -15.78
CA TYR A 106 -17.38 7.82 -16.80
C TYR A 106 -16.51 6.81 -17.57
N VAL A 107 -15.99 7.25 -18.71
CA VAL A 107 -14.95 6.54 -19.48
C VAL A 107 -13.63 7.25 -19.30
N GLY A 108 -12.55 6.50 -19.07
CA GLY A 108 -11.17 6.99 -19.09
C GLY A 108 -10.35 6.25 -20.14
N ALA A 109 -9.42 6.96 -20.79
CA ALA A 109 -8.47 6.36 -21.71
C ALA A 109 -7.07 6.31 -21.04
N VAL A 110 -6.38 5.20 -21.18
CA VAL A 110 -4.98 5.05 -20.77
C VAL A 110 -4.12 4.96 -22.03
N LEU A 111 -3.28 5.97 -22.24
CA LEU A 111 -2.31 6.02 -23.34
C LEU A 111 -0.90 5.99 -22.75
N LEU A 112 -0.07 5.06 -23.23
CA LEU A 112 1.31 4.89 -22.75
C LEU A 112 2.29 5.10 -23.91
N GLY A 113 3.31 5.93 -23.68
CA GLY A 113 4.40 6.15 -24.63
C GLY A 113 5.20 7.41 -24.30
N GLU A 114 6.20 7.70 -25.12
CA GLU A 114 7.00 8.91 -25.03
C GLU A 114 6.38 10.03 -25.88
N ASN A 115 6.34 11.26 -25.36
CA ASN A 115 5.81 12.45 -26.06
C ASN A 115 4.38 12.31 -26.62
N VAL A 116 3.54 11.49 -25.99
CA VAL A 116 2.18 11.17 -26.46
C VAL A 116 1.12 12.25 -26.17
N GLY A 117 1.53 13.42 -25.67
CA GLY A 117 0.61 14.47 -25.23
C GLY A 117 -0.31 15.02 -26.32
N ALA A 118 0.18 15.07 -27.57
CA ALA A 118 -0.64 15.48 -28.72
C ALA A 118 -1.72 14.44 -29.04
N MET A 119 -1.34 13.16 -29.14
CA MET A 119 -2.28 12.06 -29.38
C MET A 119 -3.36 11.95 -28.29
N ALA A 120 -3.01 12.25 -27.04
CA ALA A 120 -3.97 12.21 -25.95
C ALA A 120 -5.13 13.21 -26.12
N GLN A 121 -4.96 14.28 -26.91
CA GLN A 121 -6.04 15.24 -27.21
C GLN A 121 -7.00 14.73 -28.30
N GLU A 122 -6.65 13.66 -28.99
CA GLU A 122 -7.47 13.05 -30.04
C GLU A 122 -8.44 11.99 -29.51
N LEU A 123 -8.24 11.53 -28.26
CA LEU A 123 -9.06 10.54 -27.54
C LEU A 123 -10.22 11.18 -26.78
#